data_AF-A0A382H4R4-F1
#
_entry.id   AF-A0A382H4R4-F1
#
_cell.length_a   1.000
_cell.length_b   1.000
_cell.length_c   1.000
_cell.angle_alpha   90.00
_cell.angle_beta   90.00
_cell.angle_gamma   90.00
#
_symmetry.space_group_name_H-M   'P 1'
#
loop_
_entity.id
_entity.type
_entity.pdbx_description
1 polymer ?
#
loop_
_entity_poly.entity_id
_entity_poly.type
_entity_poly.pdbx_seq_one_letter_code
_entity_poly.pdbx_strand_id
1 'polypeptide(L)'
;MYERRSRLKSHQQGELLKMFVVGATARAAAEVGGVHRNTAAVFFMRLRKLIASKLPSYELSGEVEADESYFGGIRVRENEDVVQQAKWLYLAY
;
A
#
# COMPACT_ATOMS: atom_id res chain seq x y z
N MET A 1 11.31 -15.96 -6.49
CA MET A 1 10.89 -15.72 -5.09
C MET A 1 9.57 -16.44 -4.87
N TYR A 2 9.46 -17.37 -3.90
CA TYR A 2 8.20 -18.07 -3.62
C TYR A 2 7.26 -17.13 -2.87
N GLU A 3 6.19 -16.66 -3.52
CA GLU A 3 5.15 -15.91 -2.81
C GLU A 3 4.31 -16.87 -1.96
N ARG A 4 4.37 -16.70 -0.63
CA ARG A 4 3.45 -17.40 0.27
C ARG A 4 2.02 -16.97 -0.06
N ARG A 5 1.19 -17.95 -0.42
CA ARG A 5 -0.25 -17.76 -0.63
C ARG A 5 -0.88 -17.14 0.63
N SER A 6 -1.79 -16.21 0.41
CA SER A 6 -2.55 -15.59 1.49
C SER A 6 -3.32 -16.65 2.28
N ARG A 7 -3.28 -16.55 3.61
CA ARG A 7 -4.08 -17.40 4.52
C ARG A 7 -5.52 -16.88 4.70
N LEU A 8 -5.89 -15.79 4.01
CA LEU A 8 -7.23 -15.22 4.06
C LEU A 8 -8.23 -16.14 3.36
N LYS A 9 -9.40 -16.31 3.97
CA LYS A 9 -10.52 -17.02 3.34
C LYS A 9 -11.00 -16.25 2.11
N SER A 10 -11.54 -16.93 1.10
CA SER A 10 -12.02 -16.29 -0.14
C SER A 10 -13.06 -15.19 0.12
N HIS A 11 -13.96 -15.39 1.09
CA HIS A 11 -14.92 -14.37 1.52
C HIS A 11 -14.23 -13.08 1.99
N GLN A 12 -13.20 -13.20 2.84
CA GLN A 12 -12.46 -12.04 3.36
C GLN A 12 -11.72 -11.31 2.24
N GLN A 13 -11.15 -12.05 1.29
CA GLN A 13 -10.49 -11.44 0.12
C GLN A 13 -11.49 -10.67 -0.75
N GLY A 14 -12.69 -11.24 -0.96
CA GLY A 14 -13.77 -10.59 -1.71
C GLY A 14 -14.25 -9.29 -1.05
N GLU A 15 -14.48 -9.30 0.27
CA GLU A 15 -14.88 -8.10 1.00
C GLU A 15 -13.78 -7.03 0.99
N LEU A 16 -12.51 -7.41 1.22
CA LEU A 16 -11.40 -6.45 1.12
C LEU A 16 -11.27 -5.87 -0.28
N LEU A 17 -11.49 -6.66 -1.34
CA LEU A 17 -11.46 -6.18 -2.72
C LEU A 17 -12.59 -5.18 -3.00
N LYS A 18 -13.82 -5.46 -2.57
CA LYS A 18 -14.95 -4.52 -2.69
C LYS A 18 -14.62 -3.20 -1.99
N MET A 19 -14.13 -3.26 -0.75
CA MET A 19 -13.78 -2.07 0.02
C MET A 19 -12.63 -1.27 -0.62
N PHE A 20 -11.68 -1.95 -1.26
CA PHE A 20 -10.63 -1.30 -2.03
C PHE A 20 -11.19 -0.50 -3.22
N VAL A 21 -12.13 -1.08 -3.99
CA VAL A 21 -12.76 -0.42 -5.14
C VAL A 21 -13.59 0.79 -4.72
N VAL A 22 -14.29 0.70 -3.58
CA VAL A 22 -15.07 1.81 -3.01
C VAL A 22 -14.16 2.93 -2.46
N GLY A 23 -12.85 2.71 -2.36
CA GLY A 23 -11.91 3.70 -1.81
C GLY A 23 -11.97 3.81 -0.28
N ALA A 24 -12.48 2.78 0.41
CA ALA A 24 -12.53 2.76 1.86
C ALA A 24 -11.11 2.75 2.46
N THR A 25 -10.98 3.19 3.72
CA THR A 25 -9.70 3.07 4.43
C THR A 25 -9.44 1.60 4.81
N ALA A 26 -8.16 1.22 4.92
CA ALA A 26 -7.79 -0.13 5.35
C ALA A 26 -8.34 -0.48 6.75
N ARG A 27 -8.54 0.52 7.62
CA ARG A 27 -9.16 0.34 8.94
C ARG A 27 -10.63 -0.07 8.81
N ALA A 28 -11.43 0.67 8.05
CA ALA A 28 -12.84 0.35 7.83
C ALA A 28 -13.00 -1.01 7.11
N ALA A 29 -12.15 -1.28 6.12
CA ALA A 29 -12.15 -2.56 5.42
C ALA A 29 -11.80 -3.75 6.33
N ALA A 30 -10.92 -3.54 7.31
CA ALA A 30 -10.55 -4.56 8.28
C ALA A 30 -11.68 -4.92 9.24
N GLU A 31 -12.44 -3.92 9.68
CA GLU A 31 -13.62 -4.09 10.53
C GLU A 31 -14.71 -4.88 9.79
N VAL A 32 -15.00 -4.51 8.54
CA VAL A 32 -16.00 -5.21 7.70
C VAL A 32 -15.53 -6.62 7.32
N GLY A 33 -14.27 -6.77 6.92
CA GLY A 33 -13.69 -8.06 6.50
C GLY A 33 -13.36 -9.02 7.64
N GLY A 34 -13.50 -8.59 8.90
CA GLY A 34 -13.14 -9.38 10.08
C GLY A 34 -11.67 -9.80 10.08
N VAL A 35 -10.77 -8.89 9.71
CA VAL A 35 -9.32 -9.13 9.66
C VAL A 35 -8.57 -8.09 10.51
N HIS A 36 -7.31 -8.36 10.83
CA HIS A 36 -6.47 -7.36 11.47
C HIS A 36 -6.18 -6.18 10.51
N ARG A 37 -6.17 -4.94 11.03
CA ARG A 37 -5.93 -3.72 10.24
C ARG A 37 -4.67 -3.77 9.37
N ASN A 38 -3.57 -4.34 9.88
CA ASN A 38 -2.32 -4.46 9.12
C ASN A 38 -2.47 -5.44 7.96
N THR A 39 -3.30 -6.47 8.12
CA THR A 39 -3.59 -7.44 7.05
C THR A 39 -4.34 -6.76 5.91
N ALA A 40 -5.36 -5.94 6.21
CA ALA A 40 -6.06 -5.15 5.19
C ALA A 40 -5.13 -4.14 4.51
N ALA A 41 -4.27 -3.45 5.27
CA ALA A 41 -3.30 -2.51 4.71
C ALA A 41 -2.32 -3.19 3.74
N VAL A 42 -1.77 -4.34 4.13
CA VAL A 42 -0.88 -5.14 3.26
C VAL A 42 -1.62 -5.64 2.02
N PHE A 43 -2.89 -6.07 2.17
CA PHE A 43 -3.72 -6.50 1.04
C PHE A 43 -3.92 -5.36 0.03
N PHE A 44 -4.26 -4.15 0.50
CA PHE A 44 -4.47 -2.97 -0.35
C PHE A 44 -3.18 -2.55 -1.06
N MET A 45 -2.04 -2.58 -0.34
CA MET A 45 -0.74 -2.29 -0.94
C MET A 45 -0.40 -3.29 -2.07
N ARG A 46 -0.62 -4.59 -1.84
CA ARG A 46 -0.38 -5.61 -2.87
C ARG A 46 -1.30 -5.41 -4.08
N LEU A 47 -2.57 -5.06 -3.87
CA LEU A 47 -3.48 -4.71 -4.96
C LEU A 47 -2.98 -3.51 -5.78
N ARG A 48 -2.50 -2.44 -5.13
CA ARG A 48 -1.93 -1.28 -5.85
C ARG A 48 -0.70 -1.66 -6.65
N LYS A 49 0.21 -2.46 -6.09
CA LYS A 49 1.39 -2.97 -6.82
C LYS A 49 1.00 -3.82 -8.02
N LEU A 50 0.00 -4.69 -7.85
CA LEU A 50 -0.54 -5.51 -8.94
C LEU A 50 -1.10 -4.62 -10.06
N ILE A 51 -1.91 -3.62 -9.73
CA ILE A 51 -2.44 -2.66 -10.72
C ILE A 51 -1.29 -1.92 -11.40
N ALA A 52 -0.34 -1.38 -10.64
CA ALA A 52 0.83 -0.66 -11.18
C ALA A 52 1.63 -1.53 -12.15
N SER A 53 1.85 -2.81 -11.84
CA SER A 53 2.55 -3.76 -12.74
C SER A 53 1.81 -4.07 -14.04
N LYS A 54 0.51 -3.73 -14.13
CA LYS A 54 -0.31 -3.91 -15.33
C LYS A 54 -0.49 -2.61 -16.12
N LEU A 55 -0.17 -1.47 -15.52
CA LEU A 55 -0.16 -0.21 -16.23
C LEU A 55 1.06 -0.17 -17.16
N PRO A 56 0.93 0.44 -18.35
CA PRO A 56 2.09 0.68 -19.19
C PRO A 56 3.10 1.54 -18.42
N SER A 57 4.38 1.22 -18.57
CA SER A 57 5.47 2.06 -18.05
C SER A 57 5.32 3.45 -18.64
N TYR A 58 4.95 4.43 -17.81
CA TYR A 58 5.29 5.81 -18.11
C TYR A 58 6.79 5.93 -17.85
N GLU A 59 7.59 5.91 -18.91
CA GLU A 59 8.97 6.37 -18.83
C GLU A 59 8.92 7.86 -18.48
N LEU A 60 9.00 8.15 -17.18
CA LEU A 60 9.20 9.50 -16.70
C LEU A 60 10.62 9.88 -17.10
N SER A 61 10.74 10.63 -18.20
CA SER A 61 12.00 11.26 -18.60
C SER A 61 12.09 12.62 -17.88
N GLY A 62 13.05 12.76 -16.98
CA GLY A 62 13.29 13.97 -16.19
C GLY A 62 13.18 13.76 -14.67
N GLU A 63 13.47 14.83 -13.92
CA GLU A 63 13.28 14.87 -12.46
C GLU A 63 11.79 14.92 -12.13
N VAL A 64 11.32 14.01 -11.27
CA VAL A 64 9.93 13.96 -10.83
C VAL A 64 9.84 14.69 -9.49
N GLU A 65 9.53 15.98 -9.53
CA GLU A 65 9.24 16.76 -8.33
C GLU A 65 7.77 16.56 -7.95
N ALA A 66 7.54 15.86 -6.84
CA ALA A 66 6.22 15.77 -6.24
C ALA A 66 6.10 16.86 -5.19
N ASP A 67 5.22 17.84 -5.41
CA ASP A 67 4.97 18.92 -4.47
C ASP A 67 4.59 18.35 -3.08
N GLU A 68 5.20 18.86 -2.02
CA GLU A 68 4.97 18.38 -0.65
C GLU A 68 3.50 18.52 -0.23
N SER A 69 2.79 19.48 -0.84
CA SER A 69 1.35 19.66 -0.67
C SER A 69 0.54 18.42 -1.12
N TYR A 70 1.08 17.64 -2.06
CA TYR A 70 0.46 16.43 -2.60
C TYR A 70 0.38 15.29 -1.57
N PHE A 71 1.39 15.15 -0.71
CA PHE A 71 1.43 14.10 0.31
C PHE A 71 0.72 14.49 1.61
N GLY A 72 0.31 15.77 1.74
CA GLY A 72 -0.39 16.29 2.89
C GLY A 72 0.45 16.22 4.16
N GLY A 73 1.23 17.26 4.45
CA GLY A 73 1.80 17.56 5.77
C GLY A 73 2.20 16.35 6.62
N ILE A 74 3.06 15.47 6.11
CA ILE A 74 3.59 14.36 6.90
C ILE A 74 4.49 14.97 7.96
N ARG A 75 4.07 14.93 9.23
CA ARG A 75 4.98 15.15 10.34
C ARG A 75 5.90 13.93 10.45
N VAL A 76 7.02 13.98 9.75
CA VAL A 76 8.15 13.13 10.05
C VAL A 76 8.68 13.60 11.41
N ARG A 77 8.40 12.86 12.49
CA ARG A 77 9.27 12.98 13.66
C ARG A 77 10.63 12.50 13.17
N GLU A 78 11.58 13.41 13.06
CA GLU A 78 12.98 13.10 12.80
C GLU A 78 13.48 12.15 13.88
N ASN A 79 13.33 10.86 13.64
CA ASN A 79 14.19 9.83 14.18
C ASN A 79 14.87 9.30 12.94
N GLU A 80 16.07 9.81 12.67
CA GLU A 80 16.84 9.54 11.44
C GLU A 80 16.93 8.04 11.15
N ASP A 81 16.94 7.22 12.20
CA ASP A 81 16.94 5.76 12.11
C ASP A 81 15.68 5.18 11.45
N VAL A 82 14.47 5.61 11.83
CA VAL A 82 13.23 5.09 11.20
C VAL A 82 13.01 5.68 9.81
N VAL A 83 13.46 6.91 9.56
CA VAL A 83 13.40 7.52 8.22
C VAL A 83 14.33 6.79 7.28
N GLN A 84 15.55 6.45 7.71
CA GLN A 84 16.45 5.67 6.87
C GLN A 84 15.98 4.25 6.70
N GLN A 85 15.49 3.59 7.76
CA GLN A 85 14.97 2.24 7.64
C GLN A 85 13.74 2.16 6.74
N ALA A 86 12.88 3.20 6.74
CA ALA A 86 11.75 3.33 5.82
C ALA A 86 12.20 3.64 4.38
N LYS A 87 13.20 4.51 4.17
CA LYS A 87 13.80 4.79 2.86
C LYS A 87 14.44 3.54 2.25
N TRP A 88 15.21 2.79 3.04
CA TRP A 88 15.81 1.51 2.62
C TRP A 88 14.75 0.46 2.28
N LEU A 89 13.64 0.38 3.03
CA LEU A 89 12.53 -0.52 2.72
C LEU A 89 11.76 -0.13 1.44
N TYR A 90 11.72 1.16 1.10
CA TYR A 90 11.06 1.66 -0.11
C TYR A 90 11.94 1.54 -1.36
N LEU A 91 13.27 1.64 -1.21
CA LEU A 91 14.25 1.50 -2.30
C LEU A 91 14.68 0.05 -2.57
N ALA A 92 14.50 -0.86 -1.59
CA ALA A 92 14.76 -2.28 -1.75
C ALA A 92 13.56 -3.07 -2.34
N TYR A 93 12.53 -2.36 -2.82
CA TYR A 93 11.35 -2.92 -3.49
C TYR A 93 11.18 -2.28 -4.86
#